data_AF-A0A662Q7W6-F1
#
_entry.id   AF-A0A662Q7W6-F1
#
_cell.length_a   1.000
_cell.length_b   1.000
_cell.length_c   1.000
_cell.angle_alpha   90.00
_cell.angle_beta   90.00
_cell.angle_gamma   90.00
#
_symmetry.space_group_name_H-M   'P 1'
#
loop_
_entity.id
_entity.type
_entity.pdbx_description
1 polymer ?
#
loop_
_entity_poly.entity_id
_entity_poly.type
_entity_poly.pdbx_seq_one_letter_code
_entity_poly.pdbx_strand_id
1 'polypeptide(L)'
;MKISKKVVVVDENKCADCGFCREISVCKSIEGCIGCLACYYACPYEARVIKTRDIECDVIKIYVDGVKYEVPSRMSVKEALETIGITFNPPGSKGLTAPCGLGGCWACAVLIDGLLERSCITPVKDGMEIDLNVEEVVPLRIVHGPQPHRVGGKAPPWWQVDGINYVESAIWTAGCNLRCPQCQNYHVTYDNSSKPMTPLEAAEKLTECRIIYDTLGIAVSGGEPTLNRRWLIELFKNLRKMNPDTRLHLDSNGTILTEEYVDELVEAGCDNIGVEPKAGRLETYMKITGITDKEQARKFFENSWRILEYIVSN
;
A
#
# COMPACT_ATOMS: atom_id res chain seq x y z
N MET A 1 -33.52 -0.95 -3.30
CA MET A 1 -33.28 0.16 -2.34
C MET A 1 -32.53 1.29 -3.05
N LYS A 2 -32.65 2.56 -2.62
CA LYS A 2 -31.85 3.68 -3.15
C LYS A 2 -30.82 4.13 -2.12
N ILE A 3 -29.57 4.27 -2.54
CA ILE A 3 -28.49 4.81 -1.71
C ILE A 3 -27.81 5.97 -2.42
N SER A 4 -27.46 7.01 -1.67
CA SER A 4 -26.67 8.12 -2.21
C SER A 4 -25.19 7.75 -2.14
N LYS A 5 -24.51 7.71 -3.28
CA LYS A 5 -23.15 7.18 -3.37
C LYS A 5 -22.24 8.06 -4.20
N LYS A 6 -20.98 8.18 -3.75
CA LYS A 6 -19.89 8.74 -4.55
C LYS A 6 -19.51 7.73 -5.62
N VAL A 7 -19.67 8.11 -6.88
CA VAL A 7 -19.25 7.33 -8.04
C VAL A 7 -18.16 8.08 -8.80
N VAL A 8 -17.30 7.33 -9.46
CA VAL A 8 -16.24 7.89 -10.31
C VAL A 8 -16.70 7.83 -11.76
N VAL A 9 -16.67 8.96 -12.46
CA VAL A 9 -16.94 9.06 -13.90
C VAL A 9 -15.71 9.58 -14.64
N VAL A 10 -15.65 9.36 -15.94
CA VAL A 10 -14.60 9.92 -16.80
C VAL A 10 -15.01 11.32 -17.26
N ASP A 11 -14.08 12.26 -17.18
CA ASP A 11 -14.12 13.54 -17.85
C ASP A 11 -13.39 13.41 -19.19
N GLU A 12 -14.15 13.30 -20.28
CA GLU A 12 -13.63 13.07 -21.62
C GLU A 12 -12.72 14.22 -22.11
N ASN A 13 -12.86 15.43 -21.58
CA ASN A 13 -12.01 16.55 -21.95
C ASN A 13 -10.59 16.44 -21.37
N LYS A 14 -10.42 15.67 -20.30
CA LYS A 14 -9.13 15.43 -19.64
C LYS A 14 -8.54 14.07 -19.98
N CYS A 15 -9.36 13.14 -20.46
CA CYS A 15 -8.93 11.77 -20.71
C CYS A 15 -7.92 11.72 -21.87
N ALA A 16 -6.67 11.39 -21.57
CA ALA A 16 -5.61 11.25 -22.55
C ALA A 16 -5.55 9.85 -23.21
N ASP A 17 -6.52 8.98 -22.95
CA ASP A 17 -6.56 7.57 -23.39
C ASP A 17 -5.25 6.77 -23.14
N CYS A 18 -4.52 7.11 -22.07
CA CYS A 18 -3.19 6.56 -21.76
C CYS A 18 -3.14 5.07 -21.34
N GLY A 19 -4.27 4.35 -21.30
CA GLY A 19 -4.32 2.94 -20.89
C GLY A 19 -4.16 2.64 -19.39
N PHE A 20 -3.74 3.60 -18.56
CA PHE A 20 -3.40 3.35 -17.14
C PHE A 20 -4.50 2.65 -16.33
N CYS A 21 -5.76 3.04 -16.52
CA CYS A 21 -6.91 2.44 -15.81
C CYS A 21 -7.41 1.11 -16.40
N ARG A 22 -6.83 0.68 -17.54
CA ARG A 22 -7.08 -0.62 -18.18
C ARG A 22 -5.99 -1.65 -17.85
N GLU A 23 -4.77 -1.18 -17.60
CA GLU A 23 -3.59 -2.05 -17.47
C GLU A 23 -3.01 -2.07 -16.05
N ILE A 24 -2.93 -0.91 -15.37
CA ILE A 24 -2.21 -0.77 -14.09
C ILE A 24 -3.17 -0.66 -12.90
N SER A 25 -4.10 0.30 -12.93
CA SER A 25 -5.12 0.48 -11.88
C SER A 25 -6.48 0.06 -12.42
N VAL A 26 -6.72 -1.26 -12.46
CA VAL A 26 -7.90 -1.87 -13.05
C VAL A 26 -9.10 -1.81 -12.11
N CYS A 27 -10.26 -1.44 -12.65
CA CYS A 27 -11.53 -1.47 -11.92
C CYS A 27 -12.01 -2.91 -11.77
N LYS A 28 -12.19 -3.38 -10.53
CA LYS A 28 -12.72 -4.72 -10.23
C LYS A 28 -14.26 -4.79 -10.27
N SER A 29 -14.93 -3.65 -10.35
CA SER A 29 -16.39 -3.61 -10.45
C SER A 29 -16.86 -3.44 -11.89
N ILE A 30 -17.40 -4.51 -12.47
CA ILE A 30 -17.86 -4.56 -13.86
C ILE A 30 -19.30 -4.07 -13.97
N GLU A 31 -20.17 -4.49 -13.05
CA GLU A 31 -21.60 -4.16 -13.07
C GLU A 31 -21.85 -2.67 -12.75
N GLY A 32 -20.85 -1.98 -12.19
CA GLY A 32 -20.77 -0.53 -12.09
C GLY A 32 -20.14 -0.02 -10.79
N CYS A 33 -19.97 1.29 -10.67
CA CYS A 33 -19.10 1.88 -9.66
C CYS A 33 -19.55 1.57 -8.21
N ILE A 34 -18.65 0.95 -7.44
CA ILE A 34 -18.81 0.71 -5.98
C ILE A 34 -18.22 1.83 -5.12
N GLY A 35 -17.77 2.93 -5.71
CA GLY A 35 -17.30 4.09 -4.94
C GLY A 35 -16.00 3.88 -4.16
N CYS A 36 -15.17 2.88 -4.49
CA CYS A 36 -13.89 2.63 -3.81
C CYS A 36 -12.81 3.70 -4.09
N LEU A 37 -13.04 4.59 -5.05
CA LEU A 37 -12.16 5.70 -5.45
C LEU A 37 -10.75 5.31 -5.93
N ALA A 38 -10.43 4.02 -6.09
CA ALA A 38 -9.10 3.60 -6.54
C ALA A 38 -8.70 4.24 -7.89
N CYS A 39 -9.59 4.17 -8.90
CA CYS A 39 -9.33 4.77 -10.21
C CYS A 39 -9.31 6.30 -10.19
N TYR A 40 -9.98 6.95 -9.22
CA TYR A 40 -9.91 8.40 -9.03
C TYR A 40 -8.50 8.82 -8.63
N TYR A 41 -7.95 8.21 -7.58
CA TYR A 41 -6.61 8.52 -7.11
C TYR A 41 -5.50 8.10 -8.08
N ALA A 42 -5.74 7.05 -8.86
CA ALA A 42 -4.75 6.48 -9.76
C ALA A 42 -4.62 7.22 -11.10
N CYS A 43 -5.57 8.09 -11.48
CA CYS A 43 -5.59 8.69 -12.82
C CYS A 43 -4.50 9.78 -12.96
N PRO A 44 -3.49 9.60 -13.83
CA PRO A 44 -2.39 10.56 -13.94
C PRO A 44 -2.78 11.89 -14.60
N TYR A 45 -3.92 11.93 -15.30
CA TYR A 45 -4.44 13.13 -15.98
C TYR A 45 -5.61 13.77 -15.23
N GLU A 46 -5.93 13.29 -14.02
CA GLU A 46 -7.09 13.75 -13.23
C GLU A 46 -8.42 13.70 -14.01
N ALA A 47 -8.50 12.80 -14.99
CA ALA A 47 -9.68 12.60 -15.84
C ALA A 47 -10.77 11.77 -15.17
N ARG A 48 -10.52 11.27 -13.97
CA ARG A 48 -11.50 10.56 -13.15
C ARG A 48 -12.04 11.56 -12.14
N VAL A 49 -13.35 11.81 -12.15
CA VAL A 49 -13.99 12.80 -11.28
C VAL A 49 -15.09 12.17 -10.43
N ILE A 50 -15.24 12.67 -9.20
CA ILE A 50 -16.23 12.18 -8.24
C ILE A 50 -17.56 12.88 -8.51
N LYS A 51 -18.65 12.11 -8.60
CA LYS A 51 -20.03 12.61 -8.61
C LYS A 51 -20.84 11.89 -7.55
N THR A 52 -21.72 12.60 -6.86
CA THR A 52 -22.72 11.97 -5.99
C THR A 52 -23.95 11.62 -6.82
N ARG A 53 -24.42 10.38 -6.74
CA ARG A 53 -25.62 9.91 -7.42
C ARG A 53 -26.44 9.02 -6.50
N ASP A 54 -27.75 9.12 -6.61
CA ASP A 54 -28.64 8.13 -6.02
C ASP A 54 -28.69 6.93 -6.97
N ILE A 55 -28.27 5.77 -6.45
CA ILE A 55 -28.21 4.53 -7.20
C ILE A 55 -29.20 3.54 -6.63
N GLU A 56 -29.89 2.84 -7.53
CA GLU A 56 -30.66 1.66 -7.15
C GLU A 56 -29.69 0.49 -6.94
N CYS A 57 -29.91 -0.21 -5.84
CA CYS A 57 -29.18 -1.40 -5.46
C CYS A 57 -30.12 -2.41 -4.82
N ASP A 58 -29.78 -3.67 -5.02
CA ASP A 58 -30.43 -4.81 -4.39
C ASP A 58 -29.88 -4.99 -2.99
N VAL A 59 -30.64 -5.65 -2.13
CA VAL A 59 -30.12 -6.13 -0.85
C VAL A 59 -29.66 -7.57 -1.08
N ILE A 60 -28.38 -7.82 -0.85
CA ILE A 60 -27.74 -9.11 -1.05
C ILE A 60 -27.30 -9.69 0.30
N LYS A 61 -27.11 -11.01 0.31
CA LYS A 61 -26.67 -11.75 1.50
C LYS A 61 -25.18 -12.01 1.39
N ILE A 62 -24.47 -11.73 2.47
CA ILE A 62 -23.06 -12.12 2.63
C ILE A 62 -22.92 -12.86 3.96
N TYR A 63 -21.87 -13.67 4.08
CA TYR A 63 -21.54 -14.38 5.32
C TYR A 63 -20.20 -13.87 5.80
N VAL A 64 -20.12 -13.37 7.03
CA VAL A 64 -18.88 -12.90 7.65
C VAL A 64 -18.63 -13.75 8.88
N ASP A 65 -17.53 -14.50 8.90
CA ASP A 65 -17.18 -15.48 9.93
C ASP A 65 -18.34 -16.45 10.23
N GLY A 66 -19.02 -16.91 9.17
CA GLY A 66 -20.17 -17.82 9.24
C GLY A 66 -21.50 -17.16 9.64
N VAL A 67 -21.51 -15.87 9.98
CA VAL A 67 -22.73 -15.12 10.33
C VAL A 67 -23.31 -14.43 9.10
N LYS A 68 -24.61 -14.62 8.86
CA LYS A 68 -25.32 -14.02 7.71
C LYS A 68 -25.63 -12.53 7.97
N TYR A 69 -25.32 -11.69 6.99
CA TYR A 69 -25.70 -10.28 6.94
C TYR A 69 -26.41 -9.94 5.63
N GLU A 70 -27.22 -8.88 5.66
CA GLU A 70 -27.87 -8.32 4.48
C GLU A 70 -27.32 -6.91 4.24
N VAL A 71 -26.70 -6.71 3.07
CA VAL A 71 -26.01 -5.47 2.73
C VAL A 71 -26.44 -4.97 1.34
N PRO A 72 -26.32 -3.67 1.06
CA PRO A 72 -26.57 -3.14 -0.27
C PRO A 72 -25.57 -3.71 -1.29
N SER A 73 -26.07 -4.17 -2.44
CA SER A 73 -25.23 -4.35 -3.62
C SER A 73 -24.62 -2.98 -4.00
N ARG A 74 -23.52 -2.94 -4.76
CA ARG A 74 -22.74 -1.71 -5.05
C ARG A 74 -21.83 -1.23 -3.93
N MET A 75 -21.46 -2.05 -2.96
CA MET A 75 -20.42 -1.74 -1.98
C MET A 75 -19.12 -2.48 -2.28
N SER A 76 -18.00 -1.93 -1.79
CA SER A 76 -16.80 -2.75 -1.61
C SER A 76 -16.99 -3.68 -0.41
N VAL A 77 -16.24 -4.77 -0.35
CA VAL A 77 -16.22 -5.65 0.84
C VAL A 77 -15.84 -4.85 2.08
N LYS A 78 -14.86 -3.94 2.00
CA LYS A 78 -14.50 -3.03 3.09
C LYS A 78 -15.71 -2.22 3.59
N GLU A 79 -16.42 -1.57 2.68
CA GLU A 79 -17.57 -0.71 3.02
C GLU A 79 -18.74 -1.53 3.60
N ALA A 80 -18.95 -2.75 3.10
CA ALA A 80 -19.95 -3.66 3.64
C ALA A 80 -19.58 -4.12 5.06
N LEU A 81 -18.31 -4.46 5.31
CA LEU A 81 -17.79 -4.79 6.63
C LEU A 81 -17.97 -3.62 7.62
N GLU A 82 -17.64 -2.39 7.20
CA GLU A 82 -17.88 -1.19 8.02
C GLU A 82 -19.37 -0.97 8.33
N THR A 83 -20.25 -1.25 7.37
CA THR A 83 -21.71 -1.09 7.54
C THR A 83 -22.28 -2.06 8.58
N ILE A 84 -21.71 -3.26 8.72
CA ILE A 84 -22.13 -4.26 9.71
C ILE A 84 -21.39 -4.11 11.06
N GLY A 85 -20.57 -3.06 11.22
CA GLY A 85 -19.90 -2.71 12.48
C GLY A 85 -18.46 -3.22 12.63
N ILE A 86 -17.86 -3.82 11.60
CA ILE A 86 -16.45 -4.20 11.62
C ILE A 86 -15.58 -2.96 11.43
N THR A 87 -14.63 -2.76 12.34
CA THR A 87 -13.72 -1.61 12.32
C THR A 87 -12.39 -1.97 11.70
N PHE A 88 -11.88 -1.12 10.81
CA PHE A 88 -10.52 -1.21 10.29
C PHE A 88 -9.58 -0.41 11.19
N ASN A 89 -8.51 -1.06 11.66
CA ASN A 89 -7.54 -0.43 12.54
C ASN A 89 -6.79 0.70 11.82
N PRO A 90 -6.24 1.67 12.59
CA PRO A 90 -5.42 2.73 12.02
C PRO A 90 -4.21 2.17 11.24
N PRO A 91 -3.79 2.83 10.14
CA PRO A 91 -2.57 2.46 9.41
C PRO A 91 -1.34 2.28 10.34
N GLY A 92 -0.55 1.23 10.12
CA GLY A 92 0.62 0.88 10.93
C GLY A 92 0.33 -0.02 12.15
N SER A 93 -0.94 -0.17 12.50
CA SER A 93 -1.38 -1.10 13.56
C SER A 93 -1.35 -2.55 13.08
N LYS A 94 -1.32 -3.49 14.03
CA LYS A 94 -1.58 -4.91 13.79
C LYS A 94 -3.08 -5.14 13.48
N GLY A 95 -3.40 -6.29 12.88
CA GLY A 95 -4.76 -6.65 12.47
C GLY A 95 -5.21 -6.04 11.14
N LEU A 96 -6.52 -6.02 10.91
CA LEU A 96 -7.13 -5.60 9.64
C LEU A 96 -7.06 -4.08 9.46
N THR A 97 -6.38 -3.61 8.41
CA THR A 97 -6.22 -2.18 8.09
C THR A 97 -6.52 -1.92 6.61
N ALA A 98 -6.77 -0.67 6.18
CA ALA A 98 -6.98 -0.37 4.76
C ALA A 98 -6.29 0.94 4.32
N PRO A 99 -4.96 1.04 4.45
CA PRO A 99 -4.26 2.31 4.44
C PRO A 99 -4.08 2.93 3.06
N CYS A 100 -3.96 2.12 1.99
CA CYS A 100 -3.74 2.67 0.66
C CYS A 100 -5.04 3.00 -0.09
N GLY A 101 -6.13 2.26 0.14
CA GLY A 101 -7.39 2.40 -0.63
C GLY A 101 -7.30 2.01 -2.12
N LEU A 102 -6.18 1.43 -2.57
CA LEU A 102 -5.89 1.13 -3.98
C LEU A 102 -5.85 -0.38 -4.28
N GLY A 103 -5.75 -1.22 -3.23
CA GLY A 103 -5.60 -2.66 -3.34
C GLY A 103 -4.16 -3.15 -3.51
N GLY A 104 -3.23 -2.31 -3.96
CA GLY A 104 -1.83 -2.69 -4.20
C GLY A 104 -1.01 -3.09 -2.96
N CYS A 105 -1.32 -2.53 -1.79
CA CYS A 105 -0.58 -2.86 -0.57
C CYS A 105 -1.01 -4.17 0.09
N TRP A 106 -2.19 -4.71 -0.27
CA TRP A 106 -2.78 -5.93 0.29
C TRP A 106 -3.04 -5.97 1.81
N ALA A 107 -2.81 -4.89 2.55
CA ALA A 107 -3.05 -4.85 4.00
C ALA A 107 -4.53 -4.97 4.42
N CYS A 108 -5.46 -4.69 3.50
CA CYS A 108 -6.89 -4.85 3.69
C CYS A 108 -7.41 -6.25 3.34
N ALA A 109 -6.51 -7.20 3.11
CA ALA A 109 -6.90 -8.50 2.62
C ALA A 109 -7.67 -9.29 3.69
N VAL A 110 -8.70 -9.98 3.23
CA VAL A 110 -9.53 -10.95 3.97
C VAL A 110 -9.66 -12.19 3.11
N LEU A 111 -10.08 -13.32 3.67
CA LEU A 111 -10.44 -14.47 2.85
C LEU A 111 -11.83 -14.23 2.25
N ILE A 112 -11.94 -14.32 0.93
CA ILE A 112 -13.20 -14.23 0.19
C ILE A 112 -13.35 -15.54 -0.58
N ASP A 113 -14.39 -16.32 -0.27
CA ASP A 113 -14.64 -17.64 -0.84
C ASP A 113 -13.40 -18.56 -0.77
N GLY A 114 -12.68 -18.50 0.36
CA GLY A 114 -11.45 -19.27 0.62
C GLY A 114 -10.16 -18.70 0.01
N LEU A 115 -10.21 -17.59 -0.72
CA LEU A 115 -9.05 -16.97 -1.36
C LEU A 115 -8.70 -15.63 -0.70
N LEU A 116 -7.42 -15.38 -0.44
CA LEU A 116 -6.97 -14.10 0.09
C LEU A 116 -7.20 -13.00 -0.96
N GLU A 117 -8.04 -12.01 -0.64
CA GLU A 117 -8.44 -10.95 -1.56
C GLU A 117 -8.62 -9.58 -0.90
N ARG A 118 -8.52 -8.53 -1.70
CA ARG A 118 -8.43 -7.14 -1.22
C ARG A 118 -9.82 -6.56 -0.96
N SER A 119 -10.17 -6.36 0.31
CA SER A 119 -11.51 -5.87 0.67
C SER A 119 -11.83 -4.46 0.12
N CYS A 120 -10.84 -3.57 0.00
CA CYS A 120 -11.09 -2.16 -0.33
C CYS A 120 -11.48 -1.91 -1.79
N ILE A 121 -11.21 -2.83 -2.71
CA ILE A 121 -11.54 -2.69 -4.14
C ILE A 121 -12.46 -3.79 -4.69
N THR A 122 -12.68 -4.86 -3.91
CA THR A 122 -13.52 -5.98 -4.34
C THR A 122 -14.99 -5.67 -4.08
N PRO A 123 -15.88 -5.76 -5.09
CA PRO A 123 -17.32 -5.60 -4.88
C PRO A 123 -17.89 -6.79 -4.11
N VAL A 124 -18.87 -6.54 -3.22
CA VAL A 124 -19.66 -7.61 -2.60
C VAL A 124 -20.56 -8.30 -3.64
N LYS A 125 -20.79 -9.60 -3.46
CA LYS A 125 -21.69 -10.42 -4.28
C LYS A 125 -22.62 -11.24 -3.40
N ASP A 126 -23.80 -11.58 -3.92
CA ASP A 126 -24.75 -12.42 -3.19
C ASP A 126 -24.16 -13.81 -2.93
N GLY A 127 -24.30 -14.29 -1.70
CA GLY A 127 -23.74 -15.57 -1.24
C GLY A 127 -22.25 -15.55 -0.89
N MET A 128 -21.56 -14.40 -0.99
CA MET A 128 -20.12 -14.30 -0.72
C MET A 128 -19.79 -14.67 0.74
N GLU A 129 -18.78 -15.51 0.92
CA GLU A 129 -18.24 -15.89 2.23
C GLU A 129 -16.96 -15.11 2.52
N ILE A 130 -16.91 -14.44 3.66
CA ILE A 130 -15.80 -13.59 4.09
C ILE A 130 -15.31 -14.08 5.45
N ASP A 131 -14.04 -14.44 5.54
CA ASP A 131 -13.37 -14.77 6.81
C ASP A 131 -12.31 -13.70 7.11
N LEU A 132 -12.45 -13.08 8.29
CA LEU A 132 -11.59 -11.99 8.75
C LEU A 132 -10.26 -12.49 9.31
N ASN A 133 -10.19 -13.76 9.72
CA ASN A 133 -8.97 -14.36 10.24
C ASN A 133 -8.02 -14.75 9.12
N VAL A 134 -7.01 -13.91 8.94
CA VAL A 134 -5.94 -14.12 7.96
C VAL A 134 -4.60 -14.45 8.61
N GLU A 135 -4.54 -14.72 9.93
CA GLU A 135 -3.28 -14.82 10.68
C GLU A 135 -2.36 -15.93 10.16
N GLU A 136 -2.93 -17.10 9.84
CA GLU A 136 -2.22 -18.26 9.30
C GLU A 136 -2.03 -18.22 7.77
N VAL A 137 -2.63 -17.23 7.10
CA VAL A 137 -2.52 -17.06 5.65
C VAL A 137 -1.29 -16.22 5.34
N VAL A 138 -0.40 -16.74 4.48
CA VAL A 138 0.79 -16.01 4.03
C VAL A 138 0.36 -14.68 3.40
N PRO A 139 0.85 -13.52 3.90
CA PRO A 139 0.45 -12.24 3.35
C PRO A 139 1.00 -12.08 1.94
N LEU A 140 0.29 -11.32 1.12
CA LEU A 140 0.67 -11.02 -0.26
C LEU A 140 0.96 -9.53 -0.41
N ARG A 141 1.76 -9.16 -1.42
CA ARG A 141 1.93 -7.77 -1.84
C ARG A 141 2.33 -7.67 -3.30
N ILE A 142 1.82 -6.67 -4.02
CA ILE A 142 2.34 -6.36 -5.35
C ILE A 142 3.70 -5.67 -5.19
N VAL A 143 4.69 -6.22 -5.90
CA VAL A 143 6.08 -5.77 -5.87
C VAL A 143 6.62 -5.69 -7.30
N HIS A 144 7.31 -4.61 -7.61
CA HIS A 144 8.04 -4.40 -8.86
C HIS A 144 9.55 -4.52 -8.62
N GLY A 145 10.30 -4.80 -9.70
CA GLY A 145 11.72 -5.12 -9.65
C GLY A 145 11.97 -6.61 -9.41
N PRO A 146 13.11 -7.00 -8.80
CA PRO A 146 14.16 -6.13 -8.26
C PRO A 146 15.04 -5.48 -9.34
N GLN A 147 15.74 -4.40 -9.00
CA GLN A 147 16.76 -3.77 -9.86
C GLN A 147 17.92 -3.22 -9.02
N PRO A 148 19.15 -3.16 -9.56
CA PRO A 148 20.30 -2.59 -8.86
C PRO A 148 20.34 -1.05 -8.97
N HIS A 149 20.72 -0.38 -7.88
CA HIS A 149 20.81 1.09 -7.77
C HIS A 149 22.23 1.56 -7.45
N ARG A 150 22.71 2.57 -8.19
CA ARG A 150 24.06 3.16 -7.99
C ARG A 150 24.15 4.23 -6.91
N VAL A 151 23.02 4.78 -6.48
CA VAL A 151 22.99 5.89 -5.50
C VAL A 151 22.31 5.49 -4.18
N GLY A 152 21.58 4.36 -4.18
CA GLY A 152 20.70 3.97 -3.08
C GLY A 152 19.44 4.83 -2.93
N GLY A 153 18.58 4.46 -1.98
CA GLY A 153 17.37 5.19 -1.60
C GLY A 153 17.67 6.32 -0.60
N LYS A 154 16.91 6.37 0.49
CA LYS A 154 17.07 7.37 1.56
C LYS A 154 18.06 6.91 2.63
N ALA A 155 18.99 7.78 3.03
CA ALA A 155 20.02 7.42 4.00
C ALA A 155 20.88 6.19 3.66
N PRO A 156 21.26 5.92 2.39
CA PRO A 156 22.35 5.00 2.12
C PRO A 156 23.65 5.61 2.69
N PRO A 157 24.57 4.80 3.22
CA PRO A 157 25.84 5.30 3.70
C PRO A 157 26.61 6.02 2.59
N TRP A 158 26.93 7.30 2.79
CA TRP A 158 27.53 8.15 1.74
C TRP A 158 28.87 7.60 1.21
N TRP A 159 29.63 6.88 2.04
CA TRP A 159 30.90 6.26 1.66
C TRP A 159 30.75 5.01 0.78
N GLN A 160 29.52 4.47 0.63
CA GLN A 160 29.24 3.37 -0.30
C GLN A 160 28.92 3.88 -1.73
N VAL A 161 28.74 5.19 -1.91
CA VAL A 161 28.34 5.79 -3.18
C VAL A 161 29.56 6.36 -3.90
N ASP A 162 30.08 5.65 -4.90
CA ASP A 162 31.22 6.10 -5.73
C ASP A 162 30.81 6.57 -7.15
N GLY A 163 29.52 6.47 -7.49
CA GLY A 163 28.96 6.84 -8.79
C GLY A 163 29.20 5.82 -9.91
N ILE A 164 29.93 4.74 -9.63
CA ILE A 164 30.30 3.70 -10.60
C ILE A 164 29.57 2.39 -10.26
N ASN A 165 29.73 1.93 -9.02
CA ASN A 165 29.24 0.64 -8.55
C ASN A 165 27.79 0.71 -8.05
N TYR A 166 27.13 -0.45 -8.02
CA TYR A 166 25.80 -0.57 -7.46
C TYR A 166 25.87 -0.66 -5.93
N VAL A 167 25.13 0.21 -5.26
CA VAL A 167 25.06 0.34 -3.80
C VAL A 167 24.11 -0.71 -3.22
N GLU A 168 22.93 -0.85 -3.81
CA GLU A 168 21.89 -1.75 -3.29
C GLU A 168 20.98 -2.30 -4.38
N SER A 169 20.47 -3.52 -4.16
CA SER A 169 19.40 -4.10 -4.97
C SER A 169 18.06 -3.74 -4.35
N ALA A 170 17.15 -3.12 -5.10
CA ALA A 170 15.90 -2.62 -4.56
C ALA A 170 14.66 -3.27 -5.18
N ILE A 171 13.58 -3.31 -4.40
CA ILE A 171 12.22 -3.54 -4.88
C ILE A 171 11.32 -2.35 -4.59
N TRP A 172 10.22 -2.26 -5.35
CA TRP A 172 9.20 -1.24 -5.16
C TRP A 172 7.85 -1.88 -4.85
N THR A 173 7.38 -1.66 -3.64
CA THR A 173 6.08 -2.14 -3.18
C THR A 173 4.94 -1.25 -3.69
N ALA A 174 3.83 -1.83 -4.13
CA ALA A 174 2.65 -1.08 -4.52
C ALA A 174 1.85 -0.59 -3.31
N GLY A 175 1.06 0.47 -3.53
CA GLY A 175 0.23 1.13 -2.53
C GLY A 175 0.98 2.16 -1.67
N CYS A 176 0.39 3.34 -1.52
CA CYS A 176 0.85 4.40 -0.62
C CYS A 176 -0.37 5.05 0.07
N ASN A 177 -0.20 5.55 1.29
CA ASN A 177 -1.21 6.32 2.03
C ASN A 177 -1.16 7.82 1.70
N LEU A 178 -0.15 8.28 0.94
CA LEU A 178 -0.05 9.65 0.43
C LEU A 178 -0.55 9.75 -1.02
N ARG A 179 -0.75 10.98 -1.52
CA ARG A 179 -1.24 11.30 -2.88
C ARG A 179 -0.38 12.38 -3.55
N CYS A 180 0.94 12.22 -3.42
CA CYS A 180 1.90 13.21 -3.92
C CYS A 180 1.72 13.44 -5.43
N PRO A 181 1.45 14.67 -5.91
CA PRO A 181 1.27 14.94 -7.34
C PRO A 181 2.54 14.71 -8.19
N GLN A 182 3.71 14.75 -7.54
CA GLN A 182 5.03 14.59 -8.18
C GLN A 182 5.52 13.14 -8.25
N CYS A 183 4.65 12.15 -7.96
CA CYS A 183 5.12 10.81 -7.60
C CYS A 183 5.83 10.16 -8.79
N GLN A 184 7.15 10.01 -8.70
CA GLN A 184 7.96 9.42 -9.78
C GLN A 184 7.58 7.96 -10.04
N ASN A 185 7.18 7.25 -8.99
CA ASN A 185 6.81 5.84 -9.01
C ASN A 185 5.29 5.64 -9.03
N TYR A 186 4.51 6.56 -9.63
CA TYR A 186 3.05 6.47 -9.63
C TYR A 186 2.55 5.16 -10.25
N HIS A 187 3.21 4.67 -11.30
CA HIS A 187 2.88 3.41 -11.97
C HIS A 187 3.02 2.17 -11.05
N VAL A 188 4.01 2.15 -10.15
CA VAL A 188 4.12 1.12 -9.11
C VAL A 188 3.14 1.37 -7.98
N THR A 189 3.06 2.62 -7.51
CA THR A 189 2.29 3.01 -6.32
C THR A 189 0.80 2.73 -6.49
N TYR A 190 0.26 2.98 -7.69
CA TYR A 190 -1.15 2.82 -8.01
C TYR A 190 -1.49 1.48 -8.70
N ASP A 191 -0.53 0.57 -8.82
CA ASP A 191 -0.76 -0.77 -9.35
C ASP A 191 -1.67 -1.59 -8.43
N ASN A 192 -2.72 -2.17 -9.01
CA ASN A 192 -3.60 -3.13 -8.35
C ASN A 192 -3.87 -4.39 -9.18
N SER A 193 -3.20 -4.54 -10.33
CA SER A 193 -3.47 -5.55 -11.33
C SER A 193 -2.38 -6.62 -11.41
N SER A 194 -1.12 -6.26 -11.11
CA SER A 194 0.00 -7.20 -11.16
C SER A 194 -0.16 -8.36 -10.17
N LYS A 195 0.46 -9.50 -10.50
CA LYS A 195 0.50 -10.67 -9.61
C LYS A 195 1.28 -10.30 -8.33
N PRO A 196 0.68 -10.48 -7.13
CA PRO A 196 1.40 -10.25 -5.89
C PRO A 196 2.40 -11.37 -5.61
N MET A 197 3.36 -11.08 -4.72
CA MET A 197 4.35 -12.01 -4.21
C MET A 197 4.20 -12.19 -2.70
N THR A 198 4.55 -13.39 -2.24
CA THR A 198 4.80 -13.66 -0.82
C THR A 198 6.11 -12.98 -0.36
N PRO A 199 6.33 -12.81 0.95
CA PRO A 199 7.58 -12.28 1.47
C PRO A 199 8.79 -13.13 1.07
N LEU A 200 8.64 -14.46 1.06
CA LEU A 200 9.70 -15.39 0.69
C LEU A 200 10.10 -15.23 -0.79
N GLU A 201 9.13 -15.26 -1.72
CA GLU A 201 9.41 -15.08 -3.15
C GLU A 201 10.09 -13.74 -3.43
N ALA A 202 9.70 -12.67 -2.73
CA ALA A 202 10.33 -11.37 -2.86
C ALA A 202 11.77 -11.35 -2.29
N ALA A 203 12.01 -12.01 -1.16
CA ALA A 203 13.34 -12.14 -0.57
C ALA A 203 14.29 -12.94 -1.46
N GLU A 204 13.82 -14.04 -2.07
CA GLU A 204 14.58 -14.86 -3.01
C GLU A 204 15.02 -14.04 -4.22
N LYS A 205 14.08 -13.33 -4.86
CA LYS A 205 14.38 -12.46 -6.01
C LYS A 205 15.37 -11.34 -5.65
N LEU A 206 15.19 -10.69 -4.51
CA LEU A 206 16.11 -9.65 -4.03
C LEU A 206 17.52 -10.20 -3.79
N THR A 207 17.61 -11.36 -3.16
CA THR A 207 18.88 -12.05 -2.88
C THR A 207 19.59 -12.41 -4.19
N GLU A 208 18.86 -12.98 -5.16
CA GLU A 208 19.37 -13.28 -6.49
C GLU A 208 19.93 -12.02 -7.17
N CYS A 209 19.16 -10.92 -7.17
CA CYS A 209 19.61 -9.65 -7.73
C CYS A 209 20.86 -9.10 -7.03
N ARG A 210 20.91 -9.17 -5.69
CA ARG A 210 22.09 -8.77 -4.89
C ARG A 210 23.33 -9.59 -5.25
N ILE A 211 23.18 -10.89 -5.49
CA ILE A 211 24.30 -11.76 -5.90
C ILE A 211 24.76 -11.42 -7.32
N ILE A 212 23.83 -11.28 -8.27
CA ILE A 212 24.14 -11.00 -9.68
C ILE A 212 24.88 -9.67 -9.84
N TYR A 213 24.47 -8.65 -9.10
CA TYR A 213 25.04 -7.29 -9.21
C TYR A 213 26.05 -6.95 -8.11
N ASP A 214 26.38 -7.92 -7.25
CA ASP A 214 27.28 -7.80 -6.10
C ASP A 214 27.06 -6.52 -5.27
N THR A 215 25.80 -6.28 -4.89
CA THR A 215 25.43 -5.07 -4.16
C THR A 215 25.72 -5.18 -2.66
N LEU A 216 26.12 -4.06 -2.06
CA LEU A 216 26.44 -3.98 -0.62
C LEU A 216 25.20 -3.96 0.28
N GLY A 217 24.03 -3.65 -0.29
CA GLY A 217 22.77 -3.57 0.42
C GLY A 217 21.58 -4.10 -0.38
N ILE A 218 20.47 -4.29 0.33
CA ILE A 218 19.16 -4.61 -0.23
C ILE A 218 18.18 -3.57 0.29
N ALA A 219 17.37 -2.99 -0.59
CA ALA A 219 16.43 -1.94 -0.24
C ALA A 219 14.98 -2.30 -0.55
N VAL A 220 14.08 -1.90 0.34
CA VAL A 220 12.63 -2.01 0.18
C VAL A 220 12.04 -0.62 0.13
N SER A 221 11.49 -0.22 -1.02
CA SER A 221 10.92 1.10 -1.29
C SER A 221 9.60 0.98 -2.07
N GLY A 222 9.27 1.94 -2.92
CA GLY A 222 8.07 1.94 -3.78
C GLY A 222 7.07 3.03 -3.41
N GLY A 223 5.85 2.62 -3.10
CA GLY A 223 4.82 3.47 -2.53
C GLY A 223 5.12 3.74 -1.05
N GLU A 224 4.60 2.89 -0.17
CA GLU A 224 4.94 2.90 1.25
C GLU A 224 5.04 1.47 1.78
N PRO A 225 6.24 0.90 2.00
CA PRO A 225 6.40 -0.49 2.42
C PRO A 225 5.71 -0.80 3.74
N THR A 226 5.66 0.15 4.68
CA THR A 226 5.16 -0.09 6.05
C THR A 226 3.65 -0.35 6.12
N LEU A 227 2.91 -0.12 5.03
CA LEU A 227 1.46 -0.31 4.98
C LEU A 227 1.00 -1.75 5.25
N ASN A 228 1.82 -2.75 4.92
CA ASN A 228 1.52 -4.16 5.14
C ASN A 228 2.54 -4.76 6.10
N ARG A 229 2.28 -4.57 7.40
CA ARG A 229 3.19 -4.93 8.51
C ARG A 229 3.56 -6.41 8.51
N ARG A 230 2.58 -7.30 8.38
CA ARG A 230 2.83 -8.76 8.31
C ARG A 230 3.76 -9.12 7.16
N TRP A 231 3.52 -8.58 5.97
CA TRP A 231 4.35 -8.86 4.80
C TRP A 231 5.78 -8.32 4.97
N LEU A 232 5.93 -7.09 5.48
CA LEU A 232 7.22 -6.43 5.59
C LEU A 232 8.13 -7.08 6.66
N ILE A 233 7.57 -7.43 7.83
CA ILE A 233 8.33 -8.10 8.89
C ILE A 233 8.84 -9.46 8.41
N GLU A 234 7.97 -10.27 7.79
CA GLU A 234 8.39 -11.57 7.26
C GLU A 234 9.38 -11.44 6.10
N LEU A 235 9.31 -10.38 5.30
CA LEU A 235 10.31 -10.10 4.27
C LEU A 235 11.69 -9.89 4.91
N PHE A 236 11.80 -9.00 5.90
CA PHE A 236 13.09 -8.70 6.53
C PHE A 236 13.68 -9.93 7.24
N LYS A 237 12.87 -10.75 7.91
CA LYS A 237 13.32 -12.03 8.50
C LYS A 237 13.93 -12.96 7.45
N ASN A 238 13.26 -13.13 6.30
CA ASN A 238 13.76 -13.95 5.20
C ASN A 238 15.05 -13.37 4.61
N LEU A 239 15.07 -12.05 4.36
CA LEU A 239 16.24 -11.35 3.84
C LEU A 239 17.45 -11.50 4.76
N ARG A 240 17.28 -11.30 6.07
CA ARG A 240 18.37 -11.42 7.05
C ARG A 240 18.91 -12.83 7.14
N LYS A 241 18.03 -13.84 7.09
CA LYS A 241 18.43 -15.25 7.04
C LYS A 241 19.25 -15.59 5.79
N MET A 242 18.87 -15.06 4.63
CA MET A 242 19.53 -15.32 3.36
C MET A 242 20.80 -14.49 3.16
N ASN A 243 20.88 -13.31 3.78
CA ASN A 243 21.94 -12.33 3.57
C ASN A 243 22.49 -11.80 4.92
N PRO A 244 23.12 -12.66 5.74
CA PRO A 244 23.50 -12.31 7.11
C PRO A 244 24.37 -11.05 7.20
N ASP A 245 25.29 -10.87 6.24
CA ASP A 245 26.29 -9.78 6.23
C ASP A 245 25.92 -8.63 5.27
N THR A 246 24.68 -8.57 4.78
CA THR A 246 24.24 -7.51 3.86
C THR A 246 23.42 -6.46 4.59
N ARG A 247 23.62 -5.18 4.24
CA ARG A 247 22.80 -4.06 4.76
C ARG A 247 21.36 -4.21 4.27
N LEU A 248 20.38 -4.19 5.17
CA LEU A 248 18.96 -4.30 4.86
C LEU A 248 18.25 -2.98 5.14
N HIS A 249 17.93 -2.29 4.05
CA HIS A 249 17.47 -0.92 4.02
C HIS A 249 15.94 -0.83 3.80
N LEU A 250 15.26 -0.14 4.71
CA LEU A 250 13.87 0.30 4.54
C LEU A 250 13.82 1.78 4.15
N ASP A 251 13.22 2.07 2.99
CA ASP A 251 12.89 3.42 2.56
C ASP A 251 11.38 3.69 2.80
N SER A 252 11.08 4.64 3.69
CA SER A 252 9.70 4.96 4.12
C SER A 252 9.42 6.47 4.11
N ASN A 253 8.13 6.82 4.05
CA ASN A 253 7.62 8.15 4.32
C ASN A 253 7.41 8.42 5.83
N GLY A 254 7.52 7.38 6.68
CA GLY A 254 7.46 7.46 8.15
C GLY A 254 6.10 7.81 8.76
N THR A 255 5.07 8.03 7.94
CA THR A 255 3.80 8.61 8.42
C THR A 255 2.98 7.70 9.32
N ILE A 256 3.20 6.38 9.24
CA ILE A 256 2.44 5.37 9.99
C ILE A 256 3.31 4.50 10.89
N LEU A 257 4.62 4.77 10.94
CA LEU A 257 5.53 4.07 11.83
C LEU A 257 5.25 4.46 13.28
N THR A 258 5.34 3.49 14.17
CA THR A 258 5.39 3.68 15.62
C THR A 258 6.77 3.24 16.11
N GLU A 259 7.15 3.62 17.32
CA GLU A 259 8.43 3.17 17.92
C GLU A 259 8.45 1.64 18.00
N GLU A 260 7.36 1.03 18.50
CA GLU A 260 7.17 -0.44 18.53
C GLU A 260 7.31 -1.11 17.15
N TYR A 261 6.86 -0.45 16.08
CA TYR A 261 7.00 -0.99 14.74
C TYR A 261 8.43 -0.80 14.19
N VAL A 262 9.10 0.30 14.52
CA VAL A 262 10.52 0.49 14.22
C VAL A 262 11.36 -0.60 14.91
N ASP A 263 11.13 -0.84 16.20
CA ASP A 263 11.84 -1.87 16.97
C ASP A 263 11.60 -3.27 16.37
N GLU A 264 10.36 -3.60 16.02
CA GLU A 264 10.03 -4.88 15.37
C GLU A 264 10.73 -5.04 14.01
N LEU A 265 10.89 -3.96 13.24
CA LEU A 265 11.66 -3.99 11.98
C LEU A 265 13.15 -4.24 12.23
N VAL A 266 13.71 -3.63 13.27
CA VAL A 266 15.11 -3.85 13.67
C VAL A 266 15.33 -5.28 14.14
N GLU A 267 14.43 -5.81 14.98
CA GLU A 267 14.45 -7.21 15.43
C GLU A 267 14.31 -8.20 14.26
N ALA A 268 13.50 -7.86 13.25
CA ALA A 268 13.38 -8.65 12.02
C ALA A 268 14.65 -8.62 11.15
N GLY A 269 15.60 -7.73 11.45
CA GLY A 269 16.89 -7.62 10.80
C GLY A 269 17.04 -6.43 9.86
N CYS A 270 16.13 -5.45 9.87
CA CYS A 270 16.36 -4.18 9.17
C CYS A 270 17.39 -3.34 9.95
N ASP A 271 18.53 -3.03 9.32
CA ASP A 271 19.64 -2.33 9.98
C ASP A 271 19.87 -0.91 9.43
N ASN A 272 19.05 -0.47 8.47
CA ASN A 272 19.10 0.87 7.91
C ASN A 272 17.68 1.33 7.59
N ILE A 273 17.18 2.36 8.28
CA ILE A 273 15.84 2.91 8.04
C ILE A 273 15.97 4.37 7.59
N GLY A 274 15.55 4.65 6.36
CA GLY A 274 15.46 5.99 5.80
C GLY A 274 14.03 6.53 5.84
N VAL A 275 13.81 7.64 6.56
CA VAL A 275 12.51 8.33 6.62
C VAL A 275 12.56 9.65 5.86
N GLU A 276 11.53 9.92 5.05
CA GLU A 276 11.34 11.22 4.38
C GLU A 276 10.09 11.95 4.90
N PRO A 277 10.26 12.93 5.81
CA PRO A 277 9.17 13.76 6.35
C PRO A 277 8.49 14.68 5.32
N LYS A 278 8.98 14.71 4.07
CA LYS A 278 8.48 15.49 2.92
C LYS A 278 8.65 17.02 3.03
N ALA A 279 8.37 17.64 4.17
CA ALA A 279 8.44 19.09 4.36
C ALA A 279 8.69 19.50 5.82
N GLY A 280 9.16 20.72 6.05
CA GLY A 280 9.31 21.33 7.38
C GLY A 280 8.14 22.22 7.82
N ARG A 281 7.09 22.38 7.01
CA ARG A 281 5.88 23.15 7.33
C ARG A 281 4.63 22.36 6.92
N LEU A 282 3.58 22.42 7.73
CA LEU A 282 2.35 21.65 7.51
C LEU A 282 1.65 22.05 6.20
N GLU A 283 1.58 23.34 5.87
CA GLU A 283 0.94 23.82 4.66
C GLU A 283 1.67 23.31 3.40
N THR A 284 3.00 23.30 3.45
CA THR A 284 3.84 22.73 2.39
C THR A 284 3.63 21.22 2.31
N TYR A 285 3.60 20.53 3.45
CA TYR A 285 3.35 19.09 3.53
C TYR A 285 2.02 18.72 2.84
N MET A 286 0.92 19.39 3.18
CA MET A 286 -0.40 19.17 2.55
C MET A 286 -0.31 19.33 1.02
N LYS A 287 0.33 20.40 0.54
CA LYS A 287 0.47 20.69 -0.89
C LYS A 287 1.23 19.59 -1.65
N ILE A 288 2.38 19.13 -1.13
CA ILE A 288 3.24 18.19 -1.84
C ILE A 288 2.85 16.72 -1.63
N THR A 289 2.09 16.42 -0.58
CA THR A 289 1.58 15.07 -0.31
C THR A 289 0.18 14.82 -0.83
N GLY A 290 -0.52 15.87 -1.29
CA GLY A 290 -1.89 15.77 -1.81
C GLY A 290 -2.94 15.44 -0.74
N ILE A 291 -2.59 15.52 0.55
CA ILE A 291 -3.54 15.33 1.65
C ILE A 291 -4.28 16.65 1.90
N THR A 292 -5.59 16.62 1.69
CA THR A 292 -6.46 17.79 1.85
C THR A 292 -7.10 17.90 3.23
N ASP A 293 -7.22 16.78 3.94
CA ASP A 293 -7.69 16.76 5.32
C ASP A 293 -6.60 17.26 6.27
N LYS A 294 -6.87 18.40 6.94
CA LYS A 294 -5.87 19.09 7.77
C LYS A 294 -5.46 18.31 9.01
N GLU A 295 -6.40 17.55 9.61
CA GLU A 295 -6.13 16.80 10.82
C GLU A 295 -5.25 15.57 10.53
N GLN A 296 -5.61 14.80 9.49
CA GLN A 296 -4.80 13.69 9.00
C GLN A 296 -3.42 14.17 8.53
N ALA A 297 -3.35 15.28 7.79
CA ALA A 297 -2.07 15.85 7.37
C ALA A 297 -1.18 16.21 8.56
N ARG A 298 -1.74 16.84 9.61
CA ARG A 298 -1.00 17.16 10.83
C ARG A 298 -0.46 15.91 11.49
N LYS A 299 -1.30 14.89 11.66
CA LYS A 299 -0.89 13.61 12.26
C LYS A 299 0.27 12.96 11.50
N PHE A 300 0.18 12.86 10.18
CA PHE A 300 1.23 12.27 9.35
C PHE A 300 2.51 13.10 9.34
N PHE A 301 2.39 14.43 9.27
CA PHE A 301 3.51 15.37 9.35
C PHE A 301 4.27 15.21 10.67
N GLU A 302 3.58 15.38 11.80
CA GLU A 302 4.18 15.28 13.14
C GLU A 302 4.79 13.90 13.39
N ASN A 303 4.09 12.83 13.00
CA ASN A 303 4.60 11.48 13.20
C ASN A 303 5.87 11.18 12.38
N SER A 304 5.94 11.65 11.12
CA SER A 304 7.12 11.43 10.29
C SER A 304 8.38 12.09 10.85
N TRP A 305 8.26 13.27 11.47
CA TRP A 305 9.37 13.94 12.16
C TRP A 305 9.71 13.26 13.49
N ARG A 306 8.69 12.89 14.28
CA ARG A 306 8.88 12.18 15.57
C ARG A 306 9.61 10.85 15.39
N ILE A 307 9.22 10.06 14.38
CA ILE A 307 9.88 8.77 14.10
C ILE A 307 11.29 8.96 13.56
N LEU A 308 11.53 10.00 12.75
CA LEU A 308 12.89 10.33 12.32
C LEU A 308 13.78 10.66 13.54
N GLU A 309 13.31 11.46 14.48
CA GLU A 309 14.02 11.77 15.72
C GLU A 309 14.30 10.51 16.55
N TYR A 310 13.32 9.62 16.67
CA TYR A 310 13.47 8.34 17.36
C TYR A 310 14.56 7.46 16.75
N ILE A 311 14.57 7.28 15.43
CA ILE A 311 15.56 6.47 14.70
C ILE A 311 16.98 7.08 14.80
N VAL A 312 17.11 8.41 14.83
CA VAL A 312 18.42 9.06 14.93
C VAL A 312 18.97 9.01 16.37
N SER A 313 18.11 8.89 17.37
CA SER A 313 18.48 8.96 18.79
C SER A 313 18.76 7.60 19.42
N ASN A 314 18.48 6.49 18.73
CA ASN A 314 18.63 5.11 19.21
C ASN A 314 19.35 4.25 18.17
#